data_AF-A0A9P5YG31-F1
#
_entry.id   AF-A0A9P5YG31-F1
#
_cell.length_a   1.000
_cell.length_b   1.000
_cell.length_c   1.000
_cell.angle_alpha   90.00
_cell.angle_beta   90.00
_cell.angle_gamma   90.00
#
_symmetry.space_group_name_H-M   'P 1'
#
loop_
_entity.id
_entity.type
_entity.pdbx_description
1 polymer ?
#
loop_
_entity_poly.entity_id
_entity_poly.type
_entity_poly.pdbx_seq_one_letter_code
_entity_poly.pdbx_strand_id
1 'polypeptide(L)'
;MVEFDIPPGCKTGSALLSGGIGHELPDGTLDDVSFILQEVPHERFTRVQDDLVLEIQIPWAEIFRSQPRKVYVRGIDGEDIFVFVDYSRDKNLIGSLSIRGAGMPIRERGKLVGRGNLIVNWEIIHAPTKISSIFWRFFRREA
;
A
#
# COMPACT_ATOMS: atom_id res chain seq x y z
N MET A 1 25.41 -12.95 13.52
CA MET A 1 24.07 -12.81 12.91
C MET A 1 23.41 -11.63 13.61
N VAL A 2 22.98 -10.61 12.86
CA VAL A 2 22.30 -9.44 13.42
C VAL A 2 20.82 -9.63 13.15
N GLU A 3 20.00 -9.50 14.20
CA GLU A 3 18.55 -9.69 14.12
C GLU A 3 17.87 -8.34 14.36
N PHE A 4 16.91 -8.01 13.50
CA PHE A 4 16.13 -6.78 13.59
C PHE A 4 14.66 -7.11 13.73
N ASP A 5 14.05 -6.63 14.82
CA ASP A 5 12.60 -6.48 14.88
C ASP A 5 12.24 -5.17 14.17
N ILE A 6 11.62 -5.27 12.99
CA ILE A 6 11.18 -4.10 12.21
C ILE A 6 9.75 -3.77 12.64
N PRO A 7 9.54 -2.66 13.35
CA PRO A 7 8.20 -2.40 13.84
C PRO A 7 7.22 -2.07 12.71
N PRO A 8 5.93 -2.43 12.87
CA PRO A 8 4.91 -2.13 11.87
C PRO A 8 4.81 -0.62 11.58
N GLY A 9 4.64 -0.26 10.31
CA GLY A 9 4.48 1.13 9.89
C GLY A 9 5.78 1.89 9.64
N CYS A 10 6.96 1.30 9.87
CA CYS A 10 8.24 1.91 9.54
C CYS A 10 8.27 2.43 8.09
N LYS A 11 8.80 3.64 7.90
CA LYS A 11 8.89 4.33 6.61
C LYS A 11 10.30 4.19 6.03
N THR A 12 10.42 4.28 4.72
CA THR A 12 11.72 4.42 4.05
C THR A 12 12.52 5.56 4.70
N GLY A 13 13.80 5.33 4.96
CA GLY A 13 14.69 6.26 5.66
C GLY A 13 14.75 6.07 7.18
N SER A 14 13.90 5.22 7.78
CA SER A 14 14.03 4.89 9.20
C SER A 14 15.35 4.17 9.46
N ALA A 15 16.11 4.63 10.46
CA ALA A 15 17.39 4.04 10.84
C ALA A 15 17.22 3.07 12.02
N LEU A 16 17.78 1.87 11.88
CA LEU A 16 17.95 0.90 12.98
C LEU A 16 19.42 0.95 13.41
N LEU A 17 19.66 1.33 14.65
CA LEU A 17 21.01 1.42 15.22
C LEU A 17 21.37 0.12 15.92
N SER A 18 22.52 -0.44 15.59
CA SER A 18 23.10 -1.57 16.29
C SER A 18 24.47 -1.18 16.82
N GLY A 19 24.60 -1.17 18.14
CA GLY A 19 25.80 -0.66 18.80
C GLY A 19 26.90 -1.70 18.92
N GLY A 20 28.15 -1.28 18.72
CA GLY A 20 29.32 -2.13 18.93
C GLY A 20 29.43 -3.34 18.00
N ILE A 21 28.95 -3.19 16.76
CA ILE A 21 29.07 -4.24 15.71
C ILE A 21 29.82 -3.76 14.46
N GLY A 22 30.34 -2.54 14.50
CA GLY A 22 31.09 -1.91 13.43
C GLY A 22 32.58 -2.25 13.48
N HIS A 23 33.40 -1.35 12.94
CA HIS A 23 34.84 -1.51 12.92
C HIS A 23 35.45 -1.27 14.30
N GLU A 24 36.56 -1.94 14.59
CA GLU A 24 37.35 -1.66 15.79
C GLU A 24 38.05 -0.31 15.67
N LEU A 25 37.89 0.50 16.71
CA LEU A 25 38.51 1.82 16.86
C LEU A 25 39.89 1.68 17.54
N PRO A 26 40.78 2.69 17.44
CA PRO A 26 42.12 2.62 18.03
C PRO A 26 42.17 2.42 19.55
N ASP A 27 41.08 2.71 20.25
CA ASP A 27 40.94 2.49 21.70
C ASP A 27 40.43 1.08 22.07
N GLY A 28 40.22 0.21 21.06
CA GLY A 28 39.74 -1.16 21.22
C GLY A 28 38.21 -1.29 21.34
N THR A 29 37.46 -0.18 21.21
CA THR A 29 35.99 -0.22 21.15
C THR A 29 35.50 -0.51 19.73
N LEU A 30 34.27 -1.00 19.58
CA LEU A 30 33.64 -1.24 18.28
C LEU A 30 32.69 -0.08 17.95
N ASP A 31 32.71 0.37 16.71
CA ASP A 31 31.82 1.40 16.18
C ASP A 31 30.36 0.90 16.07
N ASP A 32 29.43 1.83 15.89
CA ASP A 32 28.01 1.54 15.71
C ASP A 32 27.66 1.44 14.22
N VAL A 33 26.70 0.58 13.87
CA VAL A 33 26.21 0.44 12.49
C VAL A 33 24.76 0.87 12.42
N SER A 34 24.45 1.73 11.44
CA SER A 34 23.07 2.13 11.13
C SER A 34 22.57 1.42 9.87
N PHE A 35 21.36 0.86 9.96
CA PHE A 35 20.68 0.21 8.85
C PHE A 35 19.51 1.07 8.44
N ILE A 36 19.48 1.53 7.19
CA ILE A 36 18.41 2.36 6.67
C ILE A 36 17.38 1.47 5.98
N LEU A 37 16.13 1.55 6.45
CA LEU A 37 15.03 0.82 5.83
C LEU A 37 14.69 1.43 4.48
N GLN A 38 14.56 0.57 3.47
CA GLN A 38 14.10 0.93 2.13
C GLN A 38 12.91 0.06 1.75
N GLU A 39 11.83 0.72 1.31
CA GLU A 39 10.66 0.02 0.77
C GLU A 39 10.99 -0.65 -0.57
N VAL A 40 10.59 -1.90 -0.69
CA VAL A 40 10.64 -2.66 -1.95
C VAL A 40 9.26 -2.55 -2.63
N PRO A 41 9.19 -2.34 -3.95
CA PRO A 41 7.92 -2.31 -4.67
C PRO A 41 7.10 -3.59 -4.44
N HIS A 42 5.82 -3.42 -4.08
CA HIS A 42 4.89 -4.51 -3.88
C HIS A 42 4.05 -4.74 -5.14
N GLU A 43 3.72 -6.00 -5.45
CA GLU A 43 3.04 -6.36 -6.72
C GLU A 43 1.64 -5.76 -6.86
N ARG A 44 0.95 -5.52 -5.73
CA ARG A 44 -0.46 -5.07 -5.71
C ARG A 44 -0.68 -3.70 -5.09
N PHE A 45 0.22 -3.23 -4.25
CA PHE A 45 -0.02 -2.06 -3.40
C PHE A 45 1.07 -1.04 -3.63
N THR A 46 0.68 0.21 -3.72
CA THR A 46 1.61 1.35 -3.70
C THR A 46 1.41 2.09 -2.40
N ARG A 47 2.46 2.24 -1.58
CA ARG A 47 2.39 3.04 -0.36
C ARG A 47 2.48 4.52 -0.69
N VAL A 48 1.59 5.32 -0.10
CA VAL A 48 1.63 6.78 -0.13
C VAL A 48 1.56 7.26 1.30
N GLN A 49 2.71 7.60 1.89
CA GLN A 49 2.84 7.91 3.32
C GLN A 49 2.34 6.75 4.21
N ASP A 50 1.18 6.91 4.84
CA ASP A 50 0.54 5.90 5.70
C ASP A 50 -0.63 5.20 5.00
N ASP A 51 -1.00 5.66 3.81
CA ASP A 51 -2.07 5.11 3.01
C ASP A 51 -1.53 4.08 1.99
N LEU A 52 -2.41 3.21 1.52
CA LEU A 52 -2.15 2.25 0.46
C LEU A 52 -3.06 2.52 -0.73
N VAL A 53 -2.51 2.41 -1.93
CA VAL A 53 -3.27 2.46 -3.18
C VAL A 53 -3.29 1.07 -3.80
N LEU A 54 -4.48 0.60 -4.14
CA LEU A 54 -4.72 -0.66 -4.84
C LEU A 54 -5.46 -0.37 -6.14
N GLU A 55 -4.88 -0.82 -7.26
CA GLU A 55 -5.51 -0.74 -8.57
C GLU A 55 -6.10 -2.10 -8.95
N ILE A 56 -7.38 -2.14 -9.31
CA ILE A 56 -8.06 -3.36 -9.74
C ILE A 56 -8.75 -3.18 -11.08
N GLN A 57 -8.79 -4.27 -11.85
CA GLN A 57 -9.62 -4.36 -13.04
C GLN A 57 -10.81 -5.26 -12.78
N ILE A 58 -11.98 -4.79 -13.14
CA ILE A 58 -13.24 -5.47 -12.94
C ILE A 58 -13.76 -5.90 -14.31
N PRO A 59 -13.82 -7.20 -14.61
CA PRO A 59 -14.42 -7.66 -15.86
C PRO A 59 -15.89 -7.24 -15.96
N TRP A 60 -16.26 -6.70 -17.12
CA TRP A 60 -17.63 -6.31 -17.41
C TRP A 60 -18.57 -7.50 -17.23
N ALA A 61 -19.70 -7.24 -16.59
CA ALA A 61 -20.81 -8.16 -16.43
C ALA A 61 -22.11 -7.38 -16.67
N GLU A 62 -23.06 -7.96 -17.40
CA GLU A 62 -24.30 -7.25 -17.78
C GLU A 62 -25.09 -6.73 -16.57
N ILE A 63 -24.94 -7.40 -15.42
CA ILE A 63 -25.55 -7.05 -14.14
C ILE A 63 -25.19 -5.64 -13.65
N PHE A 64 -24.04 -5.09 -14.06
CA PHE A 64 -23.64 -3.72 -13.75
C PHE A 64 -24.62 -2.69 -14.32
N ARG A 65 -25.41 -3.04 -15.35
CA ARG A 65 -26.42 -2.14 -15.92
C ARG A 65 -27.64 -1.96 -15.03
N SER A 66 -27.97 -2.96 -14.22
CA SER A 66 -29.22 -3.02 -13.46
C SER A 66 -29.04 -2.88 -11.95
N GLN A 67 -27.86 -3.19 -11.40
CA GLN A 67 -27.65 -3.12 -9.96
C GLN A 67 -26.18 -2.88 -9.55
N PRO A 68 -25.94 -2.32 -8.35
CA PRO A 68 -24.62 -2.24 -7.74
C PRO A 68 -24.03 -3.63 -7.49
N ARG A 69 -22.70 -3.75 -7.58
CA ARG A 69 -21.97 -4.99 -7.29
C ARG A 69 -20.98 -4.81 -6.15
N LYS A 70 -20.89 -5.82 -5.28
CA LYS A 70 -19.78 -5.96 -4.34
C LYS A 70 -18.58 -6.56 -5.04
N VAL A 71 -17.45 -5.85 -5.00
CA VAL A 71 -16.16 -6.34 -5.48
C VAL A 71 -15.27 -6.55 -4.26
N TYR A 72 -14.80 -7.78 -4.10
CA TYR A 72 -13.94 -8.16 -2.99
C TYR A 72 -12.48 -7.96 -3.35
N VAL A 73 -11.73 -7.36 -2.45
CA VAL A 73 -10.29 -7.17 -2.52
C VAL A 73 -9.68 -7.64 -1.20
N ARG A 74 -8.46 -8.17 -1.27
CA ARG A 74 -7.76 -8.61 -0.08
C ARG A 74 -6.75 -7.55 0.34
N GLY A 75 -6.90 -7.06 1.57
CA GLY A 75 -6.02 -6.07 2.19
C GLY A 75 -4.59 -6.57 2.37
N ILE A 76 -3.71 -5.69 2.86
CA ILE A 76 -2.29 -6.00 3.03
C ILE A 76 -2.06 -7.03 4.15
N ASP A 77 -2.93 -7.07 5.15
CA ASP A 77 -2.87 -8.04 6.26
C ASP A 77 -3.70 -9.30 5.97
N GLY A 78 -4.29 -9.39 4.78
CA GLY A 78 -5.02 -10.55 4.30
C GLY A 78 -6.51 -10.58 4.66
N GLU A 79 -7.05 -9.50 5.20
CA GLU A 79 -8.47 -9.30 5.44
C GLU A 79 -9.26 -9.09 4.14
N ASP A 80 -10.48 -9.63 4.08
CA ASP A 80 -11.38 -9.43 2.93
C ASP A 80 -12.15 -8.13 3.09
N ILE A 81 -11.96 -7.23 2.13
CA ILE A 81 -12.61 -5.92 2.05
C ILE A 81 -13.49 -5.91 0.82
N PHE A 82 -14.65 -5.27 0.86
CA PHE A 82 -15.48 -5.09 -0.33
C PHE A 82 -15.71 -3.61 -0.63
N VAL A 83 -15.80 -3.31 -1.92
CA VAL A 83 -16.23 -2.02 -2.45
C VAL A 83 -17.53 -2.19 -3.24
N PHE A 84 -18.42 -1.20 -3.15
CA PHE A 84 -19.62 -1.16 -3.96
C PHE A 84 -19.34 -0.38 -5.24
N VAL A 85 -19.55 -1.04 -6.38
CA VAL A 85 -19.42 -0.45 -7.71
C VAL A 85 -20.81 -0.34 -8.31
N ASP A 86 -21.31 0.89 -8.48
CA ASP A 86 -22.64 1.18 -9.01
C ASP A 86 -22.58 1.88 -10.38
N TYR A 87 -22.21 1.10 -11.40
CA TYR A 87 -22.23 1.59 -12.78
C TYR A 87 -23.65 2.00 -13.24
N SER A 88 -24.70 1.39 -12.67
CA SER A 88 -26.08 1.64 -13.07
C SER A 88 -26.48 3.11 -12.82
N ARG A 89 -25.98 3.67 -11.73
CA ARG A 89 -26.17 5.06 -11.31
C ARG A 89 -25.11 5.99 -11.89
N ASP A 90 -23.84 5.64 -11.75
CA ASP A 90 -22.73 6.57 -12.01
C ASP A 90 -22.36 6.63 -13.50
N LYS A 91 -22.68 5.58 -14.27
CA LYS A 91 -22.28 5.38 -15.68
C LYS A 91 -20.77 5.51 -15.94
N ASN A 92 -19.95 5.47 -14.90
CA ASN A 92 -18.50 5.61 -14.97
C ASN A 92 -17.82 4.24 -15.00
N LEU A 93 -16.90 4.05 -15.93
CA LEU A 93 -16.07 2.84 -16.02
C LEU A 93 -14.87 2.88 -15.08
N ILE A 94 -14.50 4.06 -14.59
CA ILE A 94 -13.38 4.26 -13.66
C ILE A 94 -13.95 4.85 -12.36
N GLY A 95 -13.44 4.41 -11.23
CA GLY A 95 -13.83 4.96 -9.93
C GLY A 95 -12.77 4.75 -8.86
N SER A 96 -13.00 5.38 -7.71
CA SER A 96 -12.13 5.31 -6.55
C SER A 96 -12.94 5.34 -5.27
N LEU A 97 -12.54 4.56 -4.27
CA LEU A 97 -13.12 4.56 -2.93
C LEU A 97 -12.01 4.50 -1.89
N SER A 98 -12.06 5.42 -0.92
CA SER A 98 -11.19 5.41 0.25
C SER A 98 -11.85 4.66 1.40
N ILE A 99 -11.16 3.65 1.92
CA ILE A 99 -11.59 2.78 2.99
C ILE A 99 -10.76 3.12 4.23
N ARG A 100 -11.45 3.68 5.22
CA ARG A 100 -10.79 4.19 6.43
C ARG A 100 -10.16 3.07 7.25
N GLY A 101 -8.91 3.28 7.68
CA GLY A 101 -8.20 2.36 8.57
C GLY A 101 -7.69 1.08 7.92
N ALA A 102 -7.77 0.94 6.59
CA ALA A 102 -7.29 -0.23 5.85
C ALA A 102 -5.89 -0.04 5.21
N GLY A 103 -5.21 1.07 5.52
CA GLY A 103 -3.84 1.38 5.06
C GLY A 103 -2.75 0.83 5.99
N MET A 104 -1.59 1.47 6.00
CA MET A 104 -0.44 1.08 6.83
C MET A 104 -0.64 1.47 8.30
N PRO A 105 -0.04 0.72 9.25
CA PRO A 105 0.00 1.10 10.66
C PRO A 105 0.68 2.46 10.89
N ILE A 106 0.09 3.29 11.76
CA ILE A 106 0.63 4.60 12.14
C ILE A 106 1.14 4.51 13.58
N ARG A 107 2.40 4.91 13.79
CA ARG A 107 3.01 4.97 15.12
C ARG A 107 3.36 6.38 15.54
N GLU A 108 3.03 6.71 16.78
CA GLU A 108 3.49 7.92 17.46
C GLU A 108 4.13 7.52 18.79
N ARG A 109 5.33 8.05 19.07
CA ARG A 109 6.08 7.79 20.31
C ARG A 109 6.17 6.29 20.65
N GLY A 110 6.39 5.45 19.64
CA GLY A 110 6.50 3.99 19.78
C GLY A 110 5.18 3.24 20.02
N LYS A 111 4.02 3.91 19.96
CA LYS A 111 2.72 3.26 20.13
C LYS A 111 1.94 3.26 18.82
N LEU A 112 1.21 2.17 18.56
CA LEU A 112 0.25 2.11 17.45
C LEU A 112 -0.92 3.02 17.80
N VAL A 113 -1.15 4.06 16.99
CA VAL A 113 -2.23 5.03 17.22
C VAL A 113 -3.37 4.93 16.20
N GLY A 114 -3.15 4.21 15.11
CA GLY A 114 -4.16 4.01 14.09
C GLY A 114 -3.59 3.38 12.83
N ARG A 115 -4.33 3.54 11.74
CA ARG A 115 -3.93 3.11 10.39
C ARG A 115 -4.34 4.16 9.38
N GLY A 116 -3.58 4.27 8.30
CA GLY A 116 -4.00 5.04 7.13
C GLY A 116 -5.17 4.38 6.41
N ASN A 117 -5.47 4.87 5.21
CA ASN A 117 -6.58 4.41 4.39
C ASN A 117 -6.10 3.47 3.27
N LEU A 118 -7.02 2.63 2.78
CA LEU A 118 -6.86 1.94 1.52
C LEU A 118 -7.67 2.66 0.45
N ILE A 119 -7.00 3.17 -0.58
CA ILE A 119 -7.61 3.75 -1.76
C ILE A 119 -7.70 2.65 -2.82
N VAL A 120 -8.91 2.20 -3.11
CA VAL A 120 -9.17 1.23 -4.18
C VAL A 120 -9.56 1.99 -5.44
N ASN A 121 -8.70 1.99 -6.44
CA ASN A 121 -9.00 2.50 -7.77
C ASN A 121 -9.42 1.33 -8.65
N TRP A 122 -10.53 1.47 -9.38
CA TRP A 122 -10.99 0.42 -10.28
C TRP A 122 -11.25 0.91 -11.69
N GLU A 123 -11.09 -0.01 -12.63
CA GLU A 123 -11.47 0.14 -14.04
C GLU A 123 -12.33 -1.06 -14.46
N ILE A 124 -13.51 -0.79 -15.03
CA ILE A 124 -14.40 -1.80 -15.59
C ILE A 124 -14.03 -2.04 -17.05
N ILE A 125 -13.64 -3.27 -17.40
CA ILE A 125 -13.11 -3.62 -18.73
C ILE A 125 -13.96 -4.68 -19.44
N HIS A 126 -14.19 -4.52 -20.74
CA HIS A 126 -14.98 -5.47 -21.55
C HIS A 126 -14.24 -6.77 -21.91
N ALA A 127 -12.92 -6.78 -21.85
CA ALA A 127 -12.09 -7.97 -21.99
C ALA A 127 -10.86 -7.83 -21.08
N PRO A 128 -10.40 -8.90 -20.40
CA PRO A 128 -9.17 -8.86 -19.62
C PRO A 128 -7.97 -8.75 -20.56
N THR A 129 -7.56 -7.52 -20.88
CA THR A 129 -6.26 -7.28 -21.52
C THR A 129 -5.15 -7.54 -20.50
N LYS A 130 -4.03 -8.14 -20.93
CA LYS A 130 -2.84 -8.26 -20.09
C LYS A 130 -2.45 -6.85 -19.61
N ILE A 131 -2.55 -6.65 -18.29
CA ILE A 131 -2.15 -5.50 -17.48
C ILE A 131 -1.58 -4.35 -18.32
N SER A 132 -2.47 -3.50 -18.83
CA SER A 132 -2.11 -2.17 -19.29
C SER A 132 -2.53 -1.21 -18.19
N SER A 133 -1.63 -0.98 -17.25
CA SER A 133 -1.77 -0.01 -16.20
C SER A 133 -1.71 1.41 -16.79
N ILE A 134 -2.83 1.85 -17.37
CA ILE A 134 -2.97 3.16 -18.03
C ILE A 134 -3.06 4.27 -16.97
N PHE A 135 -3.44 3.93 -15.73
CA PHE A 135 -3.62 4.88 -14.63
C PHE A 135 -2.31 5.51 -14.13
N TRP A 136 -1.16 4.82 -14.24
CA TRP A 136 0.17 5.39 -13.85
C TRP A 136 0.53 6.69 -14.57
N ARG A 137 -0.06 6.98 -15.74
CA ARG A 137 0.29 8.17 -16.53
C ARG A 137 -0.28 9.47 -15.96
N PHE A 138 -1.32 9.42 -15.12
CA PHE A 138 -1.93 10.63 -14.58
C PHE A 138 -1.36 11.03 -13.21
N PHE A 139 -0.94 10.08 -12.37
CA PHE A 139 -0.38 10.40 -11.05
C PHE A 139 1.11 10.77 -11.04
N ARG A 140 1.85 10.58 -12.15
CA ARG A 140 3.29 10.93 -12.24
C ARG A 140 3.56 12.38 -12.69
N ARG A 141 2.56 13.27 -12.72
CA ARG A 141 2.73 14.62 -13.27
C ARG A 141 2.78 15.77 -12.26
N GLU A 142 2.61 15.50 -10.96
CA GLU A 142 2.75 16.51 -9.91
C GLU A 142 3.48 15.92 -8.70
N ALA A 143 4.81 15.88 -8.79
CA ALA A 143 5.73 15.75 -7.66
C ALA A 143 6.99 16.55 -7.98
#